data_AF-A0A7Y2GSG6-F1
#
_entry.id   AF-A0A7Y2GSG6-F1
#
_cell.length_a   1.000
_cell.length_b   1.000
_cell.length_c   1.000
_cell.angle_alpha   90.00
_cell.angle_beta   90.00
_cell.angle_gamma   90.00
#
_symmetry.space_group_name_H-M   'P 1'
#
loop_
_entity.id
_entity.type
_entity.pdbx_description
1 polymer ?
#
loop_
_entity_poly.entity_id
_entity_poly.type
_entity_poly.pdbx_seq_one_letter_code
_entity_poly.pdbx_strand_id
1 'polypeptide(L)'
;MIWIVRALLYALVGLTAVAILALGLMIGLVGVAVRAATGSAVLVERGAGLMRSIERLPRPRIGGPEAFVYLVQDERAATKIGISGDPGVRLATLQTGHPDSLHLIKTIGCRTTAEARCVEGDLHDFFQRYRMNGEWFDLSERQVRQAVRLAERWRSRPLSP
;
A
#
# COMPACT_ATOMS: atom_id res chain seq x y z
N MET A 1 8.00 -77.60 -43.14
CA MET A 1 8.88 -76.96 -42.13
C MET A 1 8.87 -75.42 -42.22
N ILE A 2 9.08 -74.82 -43.40
CA ILE A 2 9.15 -73.35 -43.58
C ILE A 2 7.83 -72.61 -43.21
N TRP A 3 6.66 -73.18 -43.52
CA TRP A 3 5.36 -72.56 -43.22
C TRP A 3 5.08 -72.38 -41.72
N ILE A 4 5.53 -73.32 -40.89
CA ILE A 4 5.35 -73.27 -39.43
C ILE A 4 6.22 -72.17 -38.83
N VAL A 5 7.47 -72.05 -39.29
CA VAL A 5 8.40 -71.00 -38.83
C VAL A 5 7.87 -69.60 -39.18
N ARG A 6 7.28 -69.42 -40.37
CA ARG A 6 6.66 -68.14 -40.77
C ARG A 6 5.42 -67.81 -39.94
N ALA A 7 4.57 -68.79 -39.66
CA ALA A 7 3.38 -68.59 -38.81
C ALA A 7 3.76 -68.18 -37.38
N LEU A 8 4.78 -68.82 -36.80
CA LEU A 8 5.29 -68.48 -35.47
C LEU A 8 5.92 -67.08 -35.44
N LEU A 9 6.63 -66.68 -36.50
CA LEU A 9 7.21 -65.34 -36.61
C LEU A 9 6.13 -64.26 -36.69
N TYR A 10 5.07 -64.45 -37.49
CA TYR A 10 3.96 -63.50 -37.55
C TYR A 10 3.19 -63.41 -36.24
N ALA A 11 3.00 -64.53 -35.54
CA ALA A 11 2.36 -64.53 -34.23
C ALA A 11 3.20 -63.74 -33.20
N LEU A 12 4.52 -63.95 -33.18
CA LEU A 12 5.42 -63.24 -32.27
C LEU A 12 5.45 -61.73 -32.56
N VAL A 13 5.55 -61.33 -33.83
CA VAL A 13 5.50 -59.91 -34.23
C VAL A 13 4.15 -59.29 -33.85
N GLY A 14 3.04 -59.99 -34.08
CA GLY A 14 1.70 -59.54 -33.68
C GLY A 14 1.58 -59.33 -32.17
N LEU A 15 2.08 -60.26 -31.37
CA LEU A 15 2.12 -60.15 -29.90
C LEU A 15 2.94 -58.93 -29.43
N THR A 16 4.09 -58.67 -30.05
CA THR A 16 4.91 -57.51 -29.71
C THR A 16 4.24 -56.18 -30.09
N ALA A 17 3.55 -56.11 -31.23
CA ALA A 17 2.84 -54.92 -31.67
C ALA A 17 1.68 -54.56 -30.71
N VAL A 18 0.93 -55.57 -30.25
CA VAL A 18 -0.15 -55.38 -29.27
C VAL A 18 0.39 -54.89 -27.92
N ALA A 19 1.52 -55.43 -27.46
CA ALA A 19 2.15 -55.00 -26.21
C ALA A 19 2.62 -53.54 -26.26
N ILE A 20 3.21 -53.10 -27.38
CA ILE A 20 3.66 -51.71 -27.57
C ILE A 20 2.48 -50.74 -27.55
N LEU A 21 1.38 -51.08 -28.24
CA LEU A 21 0.16 -50.26 -28.23
C LEU A 21 -0.46 -50.15 -26.84
N ALA A 22 -0.51 -51.25 -26.09
CA ALA A 22 -1.02 -51.25 -24.71
C ALA A 22 -0.16 -50.38 -23.78
N LEU A 23 1.17 -50.45 -23.91
CA LEU A 23 2.08 -49.61 -23.14
C LEU A 23 1.91 -48.12 -23.47
N GLY A 24 1.76 -47.77 -24.74
CA GLY A 24 1.49 -46.40 -25.17
C GLY A 24 0.18 -45.84 -24.60
N LEU A 25 -0.88 -46.66 -24.59
CA LEU A 25 -2.16 -46.28 -23.99
C LEU A 25 -2.05 -46.06 -22.47
N MET A 26 -1.33 -46.94 -21.76
CA MET A 26 -1.11 -46.82 -20.31
C MET A 26 -0.33 -45.55 -19.96
N ILE A 27 0.73 -45.23 -20.69
CA ILE A 27 1.51 -43.99 -20.50
C ILE A 27 0.62 -42.77 -20.75
N GLY A 28 -0.20 -42.80 -21.81
CA GLY A 28 -1.16 -41.74 -22.10
C GLY A 28 -2.17 -41.51 -20.97
N LEU A 29 -2.77 -42.58 -20.44
CA LEU A 29 -3.74 -42.50 -19.35
C LEU A 29 -3.10 -41.96 -18.06
N VAL A 30 -1.88 -42.38 -17.73
CA VAL A 30 -1.12 -41.85 -16.58
C VAL A 30 -0.83 -40.36 -16.78
N GLY A 31 -0.43 -39.93 -17.98
CA GLY A 31 -0.18 -38.52 -18.28
C GLY A 31 -1.44 -37.64 -18.13
N VAL A 32 -2.60 -38.14 -18.55
CA VAL A 32 -3.89 -37.47 -18.37
C VAL A 32 -4.27 -37.41 -16.89
N ALA A 33 -4.10 -38.51 -16.15
CA ALA A 33 -4.40 -38.56 -14.71
C ALA A 33 -3.50 -37.63 -13.89
N VAL A 34 -2.20 -37.59 -14.19
CA VAL A 34 -1.25 -36.66 -13.56
C VAL A 34 -1.66 -35.22 -13.85
N ARG A 35 -1.97 -34.87 -15.10
CA ARG A 35 -2.45 -33.53 -15.47
C ARG A 35 -3.75 -33.12 -14.76
N ALA A 36 -4.68 -34.06 -14.57
CA ALA A 36 -5.92 -33.83 -13.83
C ALA A 36 -5.65 -33.66 -12.32
N ALA A 37 -4.73 -34.44 -11.75
CA ALA A 37 -4.40 -34.40 -10.33
C ALA A 37 -3.52 -33.19 -9.95
N THR A 38 -2.64 -32.73 -10.83
CA THR A 38 -1.79 -31.55 -10.63
C THR A 38 -2.46 -30.26 -11.11
N GLY A 39 -3.79 -30.21 -11.14
CA GLY A 39 -4.57 -29.06 -11.57
C GLY A 39 -4.01 -27.76 -10.99
N SER A 40 -3.64 -26.84 -11.89
CA SER A 40 -3.02 -25.54 -11.64
C SER A 40 -3.80 -24.63 -10.66
N ALA A 41 -4.99 -25.05 -10.23
CA ALA A 41 -5.84 -24.35 -9.29
C ALA A 41 -5.16 -24.08 -7.93
N VAL A 42 -4.39 -25.04 -7.40
CA VAL A 42 -3.80 -24.90 -6.05
C VAL A 42 -2.68 -23.85 -6.00
N LEU A 43 -1.94 -23.66 -7.10
CA LEU A 43 -0.90 -22.62 -7.21
C LEU A 43 -1.51 -21.24 -7.46
N VAL A 44 -2.61 -21.17 -8.22
CA VAL A 44 -3.34 -19.92 -8.49
C VAL A 44 -4.01 -19.37 -7.21
N GLU A 45 -4.58 -20.24 -6.38
CA GLU A 45 -5.24 -19.79 -5.13
C GLU A 45 -4.26 -19.20 -4.09
N ARG A 46 -3.05 -19.78 -3.97
CA ARG A 46 -2.01 -19.25 -3.08
C ARG A 46 -1.47 -17.89 -3.57
N GLY A 47 -1.34 -17.70 -4.89
CA GLY A 47 -0.95 -16.43 -5.49
C GLY A 47 -2.03 -15.35 -5.37
N ALA A 48 -3.31 -15.71 -5.50
CA ALA A 48 -4.43 -14.78 -5.40
C ALA A 48 -4.56 -14.14 -4.01
N GLY A 49 -4.22 -14.87 -2.95
CA GLY A 49 -4.14 -14.33 -1.58
C GLY A 49 -3.09 -13.23 -1.46
N LEU A 50 -1.88 -13.47 -1.96
CA LEU A 50 -0.78 -12.50 -1.95
C LEU A 50 -1.09 -11.28 -2.82
N MET A 51 -1.68 -11.47 -4.00
CA MET A 51 -2.08 -10.38 -4.89
C MET A 51 -3.13 -9.46 -4.26
N ARG A 52 -4.14 -10.04 -3.57
CA ARG A 52 -5.12 -9.26 -2.79
C ARG A 52 -4.50 -8.48 -1.63
N SER A 53 -3.37 -8.94 -1.10
CA SER A 53 -2.64 -8.23 -0.05
C SER A 53 -1.78 -7.10 -0.61
N ILE A 54 -1.11 -7.30 -1.75
CA ILE A 54 -0.33 -6.25 -2.45
C ILE A 54 -1.24 -5.11 -2.91
N GLU A 55 -2.45 -5.43 -3.39
CA GLU A 55 -3.42 -4.43 -3.85
C GLU A 55 -3.94 -3.51 -2.71
N ARG A 56 -3.92 -4.00 -1.47
CA ARG A 56 -4.30 -3.23 -0.27
C ARG A 56 -3.15 -2.46 0.37
N LEU A 57 -1.90 -2.68 -0.07
CA LEU A 57 -0.80 -1.86 0.43
C LEU A 57 -0.99 -0.43 -0.11
N PRO A 58 -0.93 0.59 0.75
CA PRO A 58 -0.91 1.96 0.28
C PRO A 58 0.27 2.08 -0.68
N ARG A 59 -0.02 2.32 -1.97
CA ARG A 59 1.02 2.55 -2.96
C ARG A 59 1.88 3.70 -2.44
N PRO A 60 3.21 3.54 -2.30
CA PRO A 60 4.06 4.65 -1.92
C PRO A 60 3.76 5.82 -2.87
N ARG A 61 3.43 6.99 -2.31
CA ARG A 61 3.15 8.18 -3.11
C ARG A 61 4.43 8.59 -3.80
N ILE A 62 4.69 8.06 -5.00
CA ILE A 62 5.85 8.41 -5.78
C ILE A 62 5.69 9.87 -6.20
N GLY A 63 6.45 10.76 -5.55
CA GLY A 63 6.48 12.20 -5.84
C GLY A 63 5.56 13.10 -4.99
N GLY A 64 4.83 12.57 -3.99
CA GLY A 64 3.99 13.37 -3.09
C GLY A 64 4.65 13.67 -1.74
N PRO A 65 4.15 14.65 -0.97
CA PRO A 65 4.58 14.85 0.42
C PRO A 65 4.28 13.62 1.27
N GLU A 66 5.25 13.22 2.10
CA GLU A 66 5.15 12.09 3.04
C GLU A 66 4.29 12.47 4.25
N ALA A 67 4.37 13.73 4.68
CA ALA A 67 3.63 14.27 5.81
C ALA A 67 3.19 15.71 5.55
N PHE A 68 2.23 16.18 6.33
CA PHE A 68 1.73 17.55 6.27
C PHE A 68 1.77 18.18 7.65
N VAL A 69 2.16 19.45 7.72
CA VAL A 69 1.81 20.33 8.83
C VAL A 69 0.45 20.94 8.53
N TYR A 70 -0.44 20.95 9.51
CA TYR A 70 -1.78 21.51 9.36
C TYR A 70 -2.09 22.54 10.44
N LEU A 71 -2.94 23.49 10.07
CA LEU A 71 -3.59 24.43 10.98
C LEU A 71 -5.09 24.16 10.94
N VAL A 72 -5.66 23.82 12.10
CA VAL A 72 -7.09 23.64 12.30
C VAL A 72 -7.57 24.68 13.28
N GLN A 73 -8.74 25.27 13.05
CA GLN A 73 -9.30 26.30 13.92
C GLN A 73 -10.72 25.93 14.34
N ASP A 74 -11.08 26.21 15.59
CA ASP A 74 -12.46 26.14 16.05
C ASP A 74 -13.24 27.44 15.74
N GLU A 75 -14.54 27.44 16.04
CA GLU A 75 -15.41 28.62 15.86
C GLU A 75 -15.01 29.82 16.76
N ARG A 76 -14.20 29.58 17.79
CA ARG A 76 -13.71 30.58 18.75
C ARG A 76 -12.32 31.10 18.43
N ALA A 77 -11.82 30.78 17.23
CA ALA A 77 -10.49 31.13 16.74
C ALA A 77 -9.30 30.43 17.42
N ALA A 78 -9.52 29.45 18.29
CA ALA A 78 -8.44 28.64 18.84
C ALA A 78 -7.83 27.76 17.73
N THR A 79 -6.52 27.87 17.54
CA THR A 79 -5.82 27.23 16.44
C THR A 79 -4.97 26.07 16.93
N LYS A 80 -5.19 24.88 16.39
CA LYS A 80 -4.31 23.72 16.55
C LYS A 80 -3.27 23.67 15.43
N ILE A 81 -2.01 23.48 15.80
CA ILE A 81 -0.91 23.23 14.86
C ILE A 81 -0.43 21.79 15.08
N GLY A 82 -0.48 20.95 14.04
CA GLY A 82 -0.07 19.55 14.16
C GLY A 82 0.46 18.95 12.86
N ILE A 83 0.91 17.69 12.93
CA ILE A 83 1.34 16.90 11.76
C ILE A 83 0.42 15.72 11.47
N SER A 84 0.25 15.38 10.19
CA SER A 84 -0.47 14.17 9.76
C SER A 84 -0.05 13.73 8.35
N GLY A 85 -0.11 12.43 8.06
CA GLY A 85 -0.04 11.94 6.67
C GLY A 85 -1.31 12.23 5.86
N ASP A 86 -2.44 12.42 6.56
CA ASP A 86 -3.73 12.83 5.98
C ASP A 86 -4.43 13.82 6.94
N PRO A 87 -4.34 15.13 6.68
CA PRO A 87 -5.00 16.15 7.50
C PRO A 87 -6.53 16.05 7.50
N GLY A 88 -7.16 15.50 6.46
CA GLY A 88 -8.62 15.35 6.38
C GLY A 88 -9.13 14.27 7.33
N VAL A 89 -8.48 13.11 7.32
CA VAL A 89 -8.77 12.03 8.29
C VAL A 89 -8.51 12.53 9.72
N ARG A 90 -7.40 13.26 9.92
CA ARG A 90 -7.07 13.82 11.24
C ARG A 90 -8.08 14.85 11.73
N LEU A 91 -8.59 15.72 10.85
CA LEU A 91 -9.66 16.67 11.16
C LEU A 91 -10.92 15.92 11.65
N ALA A 92 -11.35 14.88 10.92
CA ALA A 92 -12.50 14.07 11.31
C ALA A 92 -12.30 13.42 12.69
N THR A 93 -11.12 12.87 12.97
CA THR A 93 -10.79 12.32 14.30
C THR A 93 -10.74 13.39 15.40
N LEU A 94 -10.27 14.60 15.10
CA LEU A 94 -10.26 15.68 16.09
C LEU A 94 -11.69 16.15 16.41
N GLN A 95 -12.55 16.22 15.40
CA GLN A 95 -13.94 16.65 15.56
C GLN A 95 -14.73 15.75 16.52
N THR A 96 -14.46 14.44 16.57
CA THR A 96 -15.18 13.53 17.49
C THR A 96 -14.98 13.87 18.96
N GLY A 97 -13.88 14.56 19.31
CA GLY A 97 -13.55 14.95 20.68
C GLY A 97 -13.68 16.46 20.94
N HIS A 98 -14.15 17.25 19.98
CA HIS A 98 -14.27 18.70 20.13
C HIS A 98 -15.74 19.13 19.97
N PRO A 99 -16.31 19.88 20.93
CA PRO A 99 -17.70 20.31 20.85
C PRO A 99 -18.02 21.31 19.73
N ASP A 100 -17.05 22.15 19.36
CA ASP A 100 -17.21 23.20 18.34
C ASP A 100 -16.78 22.66 16.96
N SER A 101 -17.30 23.25 15.88
CA SER A 101 -16.92 22.87 14.52
C SER A 101 -15.45 23.20 14.25
N LEU A 102 -14.73 22.25 13.67
CA LEU A 102 -13.34 22.40 13.30
C LEU A 102 -13.18 22.65 11.80
N HIS A 103 -12.39 23.66 11.47
CA HIS A 103 -12.10 24.07 10.11
C HIS A 103 -10.62 23.90 9.80
N LEU A 104 -10.30 23.19 8.73
CA LEU A 104 -8.93 23.08 8.22
C LEU A 104 -8.57 24.36 7.47
N ILE A 105 -7.72 25.18 8.09
CA ILE A 105 -7.32 26.50 7.56
C ILE A 105 -6.21 26.36 6.52
N LYS A 106 -5.22 25.50 6.80
CA LYS A 106 -4.08 25.31 5.91
C LYS A 106 -3.44 23.94 6.09
N THR A 107 -2.91 23.41 4.99
CA THR A 107 -1.97 22.29 4.97
C THR A 107 -0.70 22.68 4.23
N ILE A 108 0.44 22.23 4.74
CA ILE A 108 1.76 22.43 4.15
C ILE A 108 2.39 21.05 3.99
N GLY A 109 2.61 20.62 2.75
CA GLY A 109 3.24 19.34 2.46
C GLY A 109 4.74 19.39 2.72
N CYS A 110 5.23 18.41 3.47
CA CYS A 110 6.63 18.18 3.77
C CYS A 110 7.11 16.91 3.06
N ARG A 111 8.35 16.93 2.57
CA ARG A 111 8.97 15.80 1.85
C ARG A 111 9.16 14.60 2.76
N THR A 112 9.46 14.85 4.04
CA THR A 112 9.66 13.79 5.04
C THR A 112 8.90 14.10 6.32
N THR A 113 8.62 13.07 7.11
CA THR A 113 8.07 13.24 8.47
C THR A 113 9.01 14.05 9.37
N ALA A 114 10.33 13.95 9.19
CA ALA A 114 11.31 14.72 9.95
C ALA A 114 11.22 16.22 9.66
N GLU A 115 11.12 16.61 8.38
CA GLU A 115 10.90 18.00 7.97
C GLU A 115 9.60 18.54 8.60
N ALA A 116 8.50 17.76 8.57
CA ALA A 116 7.24 18.16 9.19
C ALA A 116 7.38 18.44 10.70
N ARG A 117 8.12 17.61 11.44
CA ARG A 117 8.40 17.83 12.87
C ARG A 117 9.23 19.08 13.11
N CYS A 118 10.22 19.37 12.25
CA CYS A 118 11.00 20.62 12.36
C CYS A 118 10.11 21.84 12.12
N VAL A 119 9.26 21.82 11.10
CA VAL A 119 8.33 22.93 10.82
C VAL A 119 7.33 23.11 11.96
N GLU A 120 6.75 22.02 12.48
CA GLU A 120 5.84 22.05 13.63
C GLU A 120 6.54 22.63 14.88
N GLY A 121 7.74 22.16 15.20
CA GLY A 121 8.54 22.65 16.32
C GLY A 121 8.83 24.14 16.20
N ASP A 122 9.30 24.61 15.04
CA ASP A 122 9.54 26.02 14.77
C ASP A 122 8.27 26.87 14.98
N LEU A 123 7.11 26.39 14.54
CA LEU A 123 5.83 27.09 14.74
C LEU A 123 5.44 27.11 16.22
N HIS A 124 5.58 25.98 16.92
CA HIS A 124 5.25 25.87 18.34
C HIS A 124 6.13 26.79 19.18
N ASP A 125 7.43 26.86 18.88
CA ASP A 125 8.38 27.75 19.55
C ASP A 125 8.09 29.22 19.23
N PHE A 126 7.84 29.53 17.95
CA PHE A 126 7.54 30.89 17.52
C PHE A 126 6.27 31.44 18.20
N PHE A 127 5.25 30.60 18.37
CA PHE A 127 3.97 30.96 18.99
C PHE A 127 3.83 30.49 20.43
N GLN A 128 4.92 30.11 21.11
CA GLN A 128 4.87 29.56 22.48
C GLN A 128 4.12 30.46 23.47
N ARG A 129 4.24 31.79 23.32
CA ARG A 129 3.55 32.78 24.15
C ARG A 129 2.02 32.79 24.00
N TYR A 130 1.49 32.17 22.96
CA TYR A 130 0.04 32.06 22.68
C TYR A 130 -0.49 30.66 22.94
N ARG A 131 0.33 29.75 23.47
CA ARG A 131 -0.05 28.36 23.72
C ARG A 131 -1.07 28.30 24.85
N MET A 132 -2.21 27.67 24.57
CA MET A 132 -3.32 27.49 25.52
C MET A 132 -3.17 26.17 26.28
N ASN A 133 -3.32 25.04 25.57
CA ASN A 133 -3.19 23.71 26.14
C ASN A 133 -2.73 22.72 25.06
N GLY A 134 -1.71 21.92 25.35
CA GLY A 134 -1.16 20.97 24.38
C GLY A 134 -0.74 21.70 23.11
N GLU A 135 -1.30 21.34 21.95
CA GLU A 135 -0.96 21.93 20.64
C GLU A 135 -1.94 23.02 20.19
N TRP A 136 -2.75 23.56 21.10
CA TRP A 136 -3.72 24.62 20.83
C TRP A 136 -3.17 25.99 21.21
N PHE A 137 -3.45 26.99 20.36
CA PHE A 137 -2.92 28.35 20.46
C PHE A 137 -4.03 29.38 20.25
N ASP A 138 -3.97 30.48 21.00
CA ASP A 138 -4.84 31.65 20.83
C ASP A 138 -4.21 32.61 19.82
N LEU A 139 -4.49 32.39 18.54
CA LEU A 139 -3.91 33.15 17.43
C LEU A 139 -4.96 34.06 16.79
N SER A 140 -4.70 35.36 16.78
CA SER A 140 -5.40 36.29 15.90
C SER A 140 -5.19 35.91 14.43
N GLU A 141 -6.09 36.36 13.55
CA GLU A 141 -5.94 36.11 12.12
C GLU A 141 -4.59 36.56 11.55
N ARG A 142 -4.03 37.66 12.09
CA ARG A 142 -2.71 38.16 11.67
C ARG A 142 -1.62 37.13 11.97
N GLN A 143 -1.70 36.49 13.13
CA GLN A 143 -0.76 35.46 13.56
C GLN A 143 -0.98 34.15 12.81
N VAL A 144 -2.23 33.77 12.50
CA VAL A 144 -2.51 32.64 11.61
C VAL A 144 -1.87 32.86 10.25
N ARG A 145 -2.05 34.04 9.63
CA ARG A 145 -1.36 34.39 8.38
C ARG A 145 0.16 34.35 8.51
N GLN A 146 0.70 34.71 9.67
CA GLN A 146 2.14 34.65 9.93
C GLN A 146 2.64 33.21 10.09
N ALA A 147 1.87 32.34 10.73
CA ALA A 147 2.15 30.91 10.84
C ALA A 147 2.21 30.26 9.46
N VAL A 148 1.23 30.55 8.60
CA VAL A 148 1.22 30.07 7.20
C VAL A 148 2.48 30.51 6.45
N ARG A 149 2.85 31.80 6.54
CA ARG A 149 4.08 32.29 5.89
C ARG A 149 5.36 31.64 6.44
N LEU A 150 5.45 31.42 7.75
CA LEU A 150 6.59 30.76 8.38
C LEU A 150 6.69 29.29 7.93
N ALA A 151 5.57 28.58 7.88
CA ALA A 151 5.51 27.21 7.37
C ALA A 151 5.87 27.12 5.88
N GLU A 152 5.40 28.04 5.05
CA GLU A 152 5.69 28.05 3.61
C GLU A 152 7.18 28.32 3.30
N ARG A 153 7.90 29.06 4.15
CA ARG A 153 9.35 29.26 4.00
C ARG A 153 10.15 27.96 4.05
N TRP A 154 9.68 26.97 4.79
CA TRP A 154 10.33 25.66 4.85
C TRP A 154 10.29 24.93 3.51
N ARG A 155 9.24 25.14 2.70
CA ARG A 155 9.14 24.58 1.35
C ARG A 155 10.23 25.08 0.40
N SER A 156 10.71 26.31 0.62
CA SER A 156 11.72 26.96 -0.22
C SER A 156 13.16 26.74 0.25
N ARG A 157 13.36 26.05 1.39
CA ARG A 157 14.71 25.77 1.90
C ARG A 157 15.33 24.59 1.13
N PRO A 158 16.56 24.74 0.59
CA PRO A 158 17.34 23.60 0.14
C PRO A 158 17.62 22.71 1.34
N LEU A 159 17.51 21.39 1.16
CA LEU A 159 17.82 20.43 2.22
C LEU A 159 19.29 20.60 2.56
N SER A 160 19.60 20.86 3.83
CA SER A 160 20.97 20.71 4.32
C SER A 160 21.36 19.24 4.16
N PRO A 161 22.53 18.95 3.54
CA PRO A 161 23.00 17.58 3.30
C PRO A 161 23.27 16.82 4.60
#